data_AF-A0A1K2I659-F1
#
_entry.id   AF-A0A1K2I659-F1
#
_cell.length_a   1.000
_cell.length_b   1.000
_cell.length_c   1.000
_cell.angle_alpha   90.00
_cell.angle_beta   90.00
_cell.angle_gamma   90.00
#
_symmetry.space_group_name_H-M   'P 1'
#
loop_
_entity.id
_entity.type
_entity.pdbx_description
1 polymer ?
#
loop_
_entity_poly.entity_id
_entity_poly.type
_entity_poly.pdbx_seq_one_letter_code
_entity_poly.pdbx_strand_id
1 'polypeptide(L)'
;MLTLVNGIFYLLTRLIDIYMFIIVIYVLMSWFPNAYQTKLGQLMARICEPYLNIFSRIIPPIAGLSFAPLVALLVLGMAQYGLMFVAQMLFSWLI
;
A
#
# COMPACT_ATOMS: atom_id res chain seq x y z
N MET A 1 26.16 -12.22 -6.05
CA MET A 1 24.85 -12.53 -6.65
C MET A 1 23.74 -12.54 -5.61
N LEU A 2 23.80 -13.41 -4.59
CA LEU A 2 22.81 -13.50 -3.50
C LEU A 2 22.55 -12.17 -2.75
N THR A 3 23.60 -11.37 -2.53
CA THR A 3 23.50 -10.05 -1.88
C THR A 3 22.71 -9.03 -2.71
N LEU A 4 22.84 -9.07 -4.04
CA LEU A 4 22.08 -8.19 -4.94
C LEU A 4 20.61 -8.55 -4.96
N VAL A 5 20.31 -9.86 -5.01
CA VAL A 5 18.93 -10.38 -4.95
C VAL A 5 18.26 -9.95 -3.63
N ASN A 6 18.94 -10.14 -2.50
CA ASN A 6 18.45 -9.68 -1.19
C ASN A 6 18.21 -8.17 -1.15
N GLY A 7 19.15 -7.39 -1.71
CA GLY A 7 19.01 -5.93 -1.79
C GLY A 7 17.75 -5.49 -2.54
N ILE A 8 17.45 -6.13 -3.68
CA ILE A 8 16.26 -5.84 -4.47
C ILE A 8 14.98 -6.16 -3.68
N PHE A 9 14.90 -7.36 -3.07
CA PHE A 9 13.74 -7.73 -2.27
C PHE A 9 13.55 -6.83 -1.05
N TYR A 10 14.64 -6.44 -0.39
CA TYR A 10 14.61 -5.48 0.71
C TYR A 10 14.04 -4.12 0.25
N LEU A 11 14.53 -3.57 -0.86
CA LEU A 11 14.03 -2.30 -1.39
C LEU A 11 12.55 -2.37 -1.76
N LEU A 12 12.12 -3.44 -2.43
CA LEU A 12 10.71 -3.64 -2.79
C LEU A 12 9.82 -3.72 -1.54
N THR A 13 10.25 -4.48 -0.53
CA THR A 13 9.53 -4.61 0.75
C THR A 13 9.40 -3.24 1.43
N ARG A 14 10.47 -2.45 1.45
CA ARG A 14 10.46 -1.09 2.01
C ARG A 14 9.55 -0.12 1.24
N LEU A 15 9.51 -0.22 -0.08
CA LEU A 15 8.60 0.59 -0.89
C LEU A 15 7.14 0.26 -0.58
N ILE A 16 6.82 -1.02 -0.38
CA ILE A 16 5.48 -1.46 0.00
C ILE A 16 5.13 -0.93 1.40
N ASP A 17 6.03 -1.01 2.38
CA ASP A 17 5.84 -0.44 3.73
C ASP A 17 5.51 1.06 3.68
N ILE A 18 6.31 1.82 2.91
CA ILE A 18 6.13 3.26 2.76
C ILE A 18 4.78 3.56 2.09
N TYR A 19 4.41 2.79 1.06
CA TYR A 19 3.14 2.98 0.38
C TYR A 19 1.93 2.66 1.27
N MET A 20 2.00 1.59 2.06
CA MET A 20 0.99 1.29 3.10
C MET A 20 0.86 2.44 4.09
N PHE A 21 1.98 2.98 4.56
CA PHE A 21 1.97 4.13 5.48
C PHE A 21 1.35 5.39 4.86
N ILE A 22 1.64 5.66 3.58
CA ILE A 22 1.03 6.76 2.82
C ILE A 22 -0.50 6.59 2.75
N ILE A 23 -0.98 5.38 2.45
CA ILE A 23 -2.43 5.09 2.43
C ILE A 23 -3.05 5.34 3.81
N VAL A 24 -2.40 4.88 4.88
CA VAL A 24 -2.88 5.12 6.25
C VAL A 24 -2.98 6.62 6.54
N ILE A 25 -1.95 7.41 6.21
CA ILE A 25 -2.00 8.87 6.37
C ILE A 25 -3.15 9.47 5.56
N TYR A 26 -3.30 9.09 4.29
CA TYR A 26 -4.36 9.59 3.42
C TYR A 26 -5.76 9.31 3.98
N VAL A 27 -5.97 8.14 4.58
CA VAL A 27 -7.24 7.76 5.22
C VAL A 27 -7.45 8.55 6.50
N LEU A 28 -6.42 8.70 7.33
CA LEU A 28 -6.51 9.52 8.55
C LEU A 28 -6.83 10.99 8.24
N MET A 29 -6.36 11.52 7.10
CA MET A 29 -6.74 12.86 6.64
C MET A 29 -8.25 12.98 6.39
N SER A 30 -8.98 11.89 6.11
CA SER A 30 -10.44 11.93 5.97
C SER A 30 -11.17 12.33 7.25
N TRP A 31 -10.55 12.12 8.42
CA TRP A 31 -11.13 12.44 9.71
C TRP A 31 -10.98 13.91 10.08
N PHE A 32 -10.07 14.63 9.40
CA PHE A 32 -9.84 16.04 9.63
C PHE A 32 -10.58 16.89 8.57
N PRO A 33 -11.44 17.83 8.98
CA PRO A 33 -12.08 18.77 8.06
C PRO A 33 -11.02 19.59 7.30
N ASN A 34 -11.23 19.83 6.01
CA ASN A 34 -10.33 20.58 5.11
C ASN A 34 -8.94 19.96 4.82
N ALA A 35 -8.56 18.83 5.43
CA ALA A 35 -7.25 18.22 5.19
C ALA A 35 -7.04 17.82 3.71
N TYR A 36 -8.07 17.32 3.05
CA TYR A 36 -8.03 16.98 1.62
C TYR A 36 -7.79 18.17 0.69
N GLN A 37 -8.20 19.37 1.10
CA GLN A 37 -8.07 20.57 0.26
C GLN A 37 -6.64 21.14 0.27
N THR A 38 -5.80 20.72 1.23
CA THR A 38 -4.41 21.15 1.31
C THR A 38 -3.58 20.59 0.14
N LYS A 39 -2.46 21.24 -0.19
CA LYS A 39 -1.53 20.74 -1.23
C LYS A 39 -1.05 19.31 -0.94
N LEU A 40 -0.83 18.99 0.33
CA LEU A 40 -0.44 17.64 0.76
C LEU A 40 -1.60 16.67 0.54
N GLY A 41 -2.83 17.02 0.93
CA GLY A 41 -4.02 16.20 0.70
C GLY A 41 -4.24 15.86 -0.77
N GLN A 42 -4.11 16.86 -1.66
CA GLN A 42 -4.21 16.67 -3.11
C GLN A 42 -3.08 15.80 -3.67
N LEU A 43 -1.86 15.92 -3.14
CA LEU A 43 -0.74 15.06 -3.53
C LEU A 43 -0.99 13.61 -3.12
N MET A 44 -1.41 13.39 -1.87
CA MET A 44 -1.74 12.05 -1.37
C MET A 44 -2.91 11.43 -2.14
N ALA A 45 -3.93 12.23 -2.48
CA ALA A 45 -5.03 11.81 -3.35
C ALA A 45 -4.54 11.29 -4.69
N ARG A 46 -3.69 12.04 -5.39
CA ARG A 46 -3.12 11.60 -6.69
C ARG A 46 -2.33 10.30 -6.59
N ILE A 47 -1.68 10.03 -5.45
CA ILE A 47 -0.87 8.83 -5.22
C ILE A 47 -1.74 7.63 -4.81
N CYS A 48 -2.75 7.85 -3.97
CA CYS A 48 -3.55 6.78 -3.36
C CYS A 48 -4.79 6.42 -4.19
N GLU A 49 -5.47 7.40 -4.77
CA GLU A 49 -6.75 7.19 -5.47
C GLU A 49 -6.67 6.20 -6.64
N PRO A 50 -5.63 6.17 -7.50
CA PRO A 50 -5.57 5.19 -8.58
C PRO A 50 -5.65 3.75 -8.08
N TYR A 51 -5.01 3.45 -6.96
CA TYR A 51 -5.03 2.13 -6.32
C TYR A 51 -6.32 1.91 -5.54
N LEU A 52 -6.72 2.87 -4.68
CA LEU A 52 -7.91 2.77 -3.85
C LEU A 52 -9.20 2.68 -4.68
N ASN A 53 -9.29 3.35 -5.82
CA ASN A 53 -10.45 3.32 -6.70
C ASN A 53 -10.75 1.93 -7.26
N ILE A 54 -9.76 1.05 -7.36
CA ILE A 54 -9.97 -0.35 -7.75
C ILE A 54 -10.86 -1.05 -6.72
N PHE A 55 -10.61 -0.81 -5.43
CA PHE A 55 -11.36 -1.38 -4.32
C PHE A 55 -12.68 -0.65 -4.07
N SER A 56 -12.71 0.68 -4.22
CA SER A 56 -13.92 1.49 -4.04
C SER A 56 -15.04 1.14 -5.03
N ARG A 57 -14.72 0.53 -6.18
CA ARG A 57 -15.72 0.00 -7.11
C ARG A 57 -16.42 -1.26 -6.61
N ILE A 58 -15.73 -2.05 -5.79
CA ILE A 58 -16.24 -3.31 -5.25
C ILE A 58 -16.93 -3.07 -3.91
N ILE A 59 -16.34 -2.19 -3.09
CA ILE A 59 -16.79 -1.91 -1.73
C ILE A 59 -17.30 -0.47 -1.68
N PRO A 60 -18.62 -0.25 -1.77
CA PRO A 60 -19.18 1.09 -1.66
C PRO A 60 -18.89 1.68 -0.27
N PRO A 61 -18.78 3.01 -0.15
CA PRO A 61 -18.60 3.67 1.14
C PRO A 61 -19.83 3.46 2.03
N ILE A 62 -19.61 3.17 3.31
CA ILE A 62 -20.68 2.92 4.28
C ILE A 62 -20.64 4.07 5.30
N ALA A 63 -21.75 4.77 5.47
CA ALA A 63 -21.89 5.89 6.42
C ALA A 63 -20.86 7.03 6.22
N GLY A 64 -20.49 7.33 4.98
CA GLY A 64 -19.51 8.39 4.65
C GLY A 64 -18.04 8.01 4.92
N LEU A 65 -17.79 6.82 5.48
CA LEU A 65 -16.45 6.25 5.65
C LEU A 65 -16.24 5.14 4.61
N SER A 66 -15.11 5.19 3.91
CA SER A 66 -14.75 4.14 2.95
C SER A 66 -14.06 2.99 3.69
N PHE A 67 -14.56 1.76 3.50
CA PHE A 67 -13.88 0.52 3.91
C PHE A 67 -12.85 0.06 2.87
N ALA A 68 -12.89 0.63 1.67
CA ALA A 68 -11.96 0.32 0.57
C ALA A 68 -10.47 0.41 0.97
N PRO A 69 -9.99 1.40 1.75
CA PRO A 69 -8.59 1.47 2.14
C PRO A 69 -8.15 0.35 3.07
N LEU A 70 -9.04 -0.16 3.94
CA LEU A 70 -8.72 -1.30 4.81
C LEU A 70 -8.44 -2.55 3.97
N VAL A 71 -9.30 -2.82 2.98
CA VAL A 71 -9.13 -3.96 2.08
C VAL A 71 -7.92 -3.77 1.17
N ALA A 72 -7.68 -2.55 0.71
CA ALA A 72 -6.49 -2.22 -0.08
C ALA A 72 -5.20 -2.50 0.72
N LEU A 73 -5.13 -2.08 1.99
CA LEU A 73 -4.00 -2.37 2.88
C LEU A 73 -3.83 -3.87 3.12
N LEU A 74 -4.92 -4.61 3.33
CA LEU A 74 -4.88 -6.05 3.50
C LEU A 74 -4.32 -6.76 2.27
N VAL A 75 -4.78 -6.39 1.07
CA VAL A 75 -4.31 -6.95 -0.19
C VAL A 75 -2.83 -6.62 -0.42
N LEU A 76 -2.42 -5.39 -0.09
CA LEU A 76 -1.04 -4.96 -0.20
C LEU A 76 -0.11 -5.72 0.77
N GLY A 77 -0.57 -5.97 2.00
CA GLY A 77 0.12 -6.82 2.97
C GLY A 77 0.25 -8.26 2.50
N MET A 78 -0.81 -8.84 1.91
CA MET A 78 -0.74 -10.16 1.29
C MET A 78 0.27 -10.20 0.13
N ALA A 79 0.31 -9.16 -0.70
CA ALA A 79 1.31 -9.05 -1.77
C ALA A 79 2.73 -9.00 -1.22
N GLN A 80 2.97 -8.32 -0.10
CA GLN A 80 4.27 -8.30 0.59
C GLN A 80 4.66 -9.68 1.13
N TYR A 81 3.73 -10.40 1.77
CA TYR A 81 3.99 -11.79 2.21
C TYR A 81 4.33 -12.70 1.03
N GLY A 82 3.60 -12.58 -0.09
CA GLY A 82 3.89 -13.31 -1.32
C GLY A 82 5.27 -12.97 -1.89
N LEU A 83 5.66 -11.69 -1.89
CA LEU A 83 6.98 -11.25 -2.31
C LEU A 83 8.09 -11.89 -1.46
N MET A 84 7.93 -11.90 -0.13
CA MET A 84 8.88 -12.54 0.78
C MET A 84 8.95 -14.05 0.57
N PHE A 85 7.81 -14.71 0.33
CA PHE A 85 7.77 -16.13 0.02
C PHE A 85 8.55 -16.45 -1.27
N VAL A 86 8.33 -15.67 -2.33
CA VAL A 86 9.08 -15.82 -3.59
C VAL A 86 10.57 -15.58 -3.38
N ALA A 87 10.94 -14.58 -2.58
CA ALA A 87 12.34 -14.33 -2.22
C ALA A 87 12.96 -15.56 -1.55
N GLN A 88 12.30 -16.10 -0.51
CA GLN A 88 12.76 -17.29 0.22
C GLN A 88 12.88 -18.51 -0.69
N MET A 89 11.90 -18.73 -1.57
CA MET A 89 11.94 -19.79 -2.55
C MET A 89 13.21 -19.65 -3.42
N LEU A 90 13.43 -18.48 -4.02
CA LEU A 90 14.62 -18.23 -4.85
C LEU A 90 15.93 -18.42 -4.08
N PHE A 91 16.01 -17.99 -2.81
CA PHE A 91 17.18 -18.25 -1.97
C PHE A 91 17.42 -19.74 -1.76
N SER A 92 16.36 -20.52 -1.53
CA SER A 92 16.45 -21.97 -1.35
C SER A 92 16.91 -22.72 -2.59
N TRP A 93 16.72 -22.17 -3.80
CA TRP A 93 17.20 -22.77 -5.05
C TRP A 93 18.64 -22.38 -5.40
N LEU A 94 19.16 -21.30 -4.81
CA LEU A 94 20.47 -20.73 -5.12
C LEU A 94 21.57 -21.14 -4.12
N ILE A 95 21.22 -21.88 -3.07
CA ILE A 95 22.09 -22.49 -2.06
C ILE A 95 22.11 -24.00 -2.29
#